data_AF-J7R4B1-F1
#
_entry.id   AF-J7R4B1-F1
#
_cell.length_a   1.000
_cell.length_b   1.000
_cell.length_c   1.000
_cell.angle_alpha   90.00
_cell.angle_beta   90.00
_cell.angle_gamma   90.00
#
_symmetry.space_group_name_H-M   'P 1'
#
loop_
_entity.id
_entity.type
_entity.pdbx_description
1 polymer ?
#
loop_
_entity_poly.entity_id
_entity_poly.type
_entity_poly.pdbx_seq_one_letter_code
_entity_poly.pdbx_strand_id
1 'polypeptide(L)'
;MSAEGVLQQFIEGLLTTKLLCYSEFQHLIKTHNEEVQEEDIQEWYNMFQSNDGMLLRNTSSTMNTLMRDLESADINDLKEFQAKDNFSLDELVNNLYSVGTVLDTQLSQVNVSIEKETVALALFEQEVATCTETRGNGSSIKELLYTLNKYEKTVEAITANNKK
;
A
#
# COMPACT_ATOMS: atom_id res chain seq x y z
N MET A 1 -14.90 -1.89 31.99
CA MET A 1 -14.75 -0.43 32.20
C MET A 1 -14.16 0.15 30.93
N SER A 2 -14.73 1.22 30.38
CA SER A 2 -14.15 1.94 29.24
C SER A 2 -12.95 2.77 29.69
N ALA A 3 -12.03 3.09 28.76
CA ALA A 3 -10.91 4.00 29.03
C ALA A 3 -11.40 5.39 29.51
N GLU A 4 -12.52 5.85 28.95
CA GLU A 4 -13.26 7.03 29.41
C GLU A 4 -13.64 6.95 30.88
N GLY A 5 -14.26 5.85 31.31
CA GLY A 5 -14.68 5.68 32.70
C GLY A 5 -13.51 5.67 33.69
N VAL A 6 -12.35 5.13 33.30
CA VAL A 6 -11.15 5.11 34.16
C VAL A 6 -10.57 6.52 34.33
N LEU A 7 -10.44 7.26 33.23
CA LEU A 7 -9.88 8.62 33.28
C LEU A 7 -10.84 9.59 33.98
N GLN A 8 -12.15 9.44 33.77
CA GLN A 8 -13.14 10.21 34.51
C GLN A 8 -13.06 9.93 36.02
N GLN A 9 -12.97 8.68 36.46
CA GLN A 9 -12.78 8.35 37.88
C GLN A 9 -11.49 8.94 38.45
N PHE A 10 -10.41 8.92 37.67
CA PHE A 10 -9.15 9.53 38.09
C PHE A 10 -9.27 11.04 38.32
N ILE A 11 -9.91 11.75 37.39
CA ILE A 11 -10.14 13.20 37.49
C ILE A 11 -11.07 13.52 38.67
N GLU A 12 -12.15 12.75 38.83
CA GLU A 12 -13.06 12.90 39.98
C GLU A 12 -12.34 12.73 41.32
N GLY A 13 -11.36 11.83 41.40
CA GLY A 13 -10.51 11.64 42.58
C GLY A 13 -9.56 12.79 42.90
N LEU A 14 -9.36 13.74 41.98
CA LEU A 14 -8.48 14.90 42.15
C LEU A 14 -9.25 16.20 42.48
N LEU A 15 -10.58 16.16 42.49
CA LEU A 15 -11.41 17.33 42.74
C LEU A 15 -11.39 17.71 44.22
N THR A 16 -11.29 19.01 44.49
CA THR A 16 -11.18 19.57 45.84
C THR A 16 -12.37 19.16 46.72
N THR A 17 -13.57 19.23 46.17
CA THR A 17 -14.83 18.87 46.83
C THR A 17 -15.08 17.36 46.93
N LYS A 18 -14.24 16.55 46.29
CA LYS A 18 -14.21 15.09 46.47
C LYS A 18 -13.17 14.64 47.50
N LEU A 19 -12.12 15.43 47.68
CA LEU A 19 -11.08 15.21 48.69
C LEU A 19 -11.48 15.70 50.09
N LEU A 20 -12.23 16.79 50.17
CA LEU A 20 -12.70 17.37 51.43
C LEU A 20 -14.21 17.61 51.34
N CYS A 21 -14.96 17.01 52.26
CA CYS A 21 -16.36 17.40 52.44
C CYS A 21 -16.45 18.78 53.13
N TYR A 22 -17.61 19.42 53.05
CA TYR A 22 -17.81 20.77 53.56
C TYR A 22 -17.35 20.95 55.02
N SER A 23 -17.68 19.98 55.90
CA SER A 23 -17.27 20.04 57.30
C SER A 23 -15.76 19.96 57.50
N GLU A 24 -15.05 19.19 56.67
CA GLU A 24 -13.59 19.09 56.73
C GLU A 24 -12.93 20.36 56.19
N PHE A 25 -13.46 20.91 55.10
CA PHE A 25 -13.02 22.18 54.55
C PHE A 25 -13.21 23.33 55.55
N GLN A 26 -14.38 23.40 56.19
CA GLN A 26 -14.68 24.39 57.21
C GLN A 26 -13.76 24.26 58.42
N HIS A 27 -13.51 23.04 58.88
CA HIS A 27 -12.59 22.79 59.98
C HIS A 27 -11.15 23.23 59.64
N LEU A 28 -10.69 22.93 58.41
CA LEU A 28 -9.36 23.33 57.93
C LEU A 28 -9.18 24.86 57.94
N ILE A 29 -10.18 25.61 57.45
CA ILE A 29 -10.13 27.07 57.42
C ILE A 29 -10.17 27.66 58.83
N LYS A 30 -11.11 27.20 59.68
CA LYS A 30 -11.22 27.69 61.06
C LYS A 30 -9.98 27.38 61.91
N THR A 31 -9.25 26.31 61.60
CA THR A 31 -7.98 25.95 62.27
C THR A 31 -6.83 26.89 61.90
N HIS A 32 -6.87 27.52 60.73
CA HIS A 32 -5.81 28.41 60.24
C HIS A 32 -6.18 29.89 60.24
N ASN A 33 -7.46 30.23 60.41
CA ASN A 33 -7.96 31.59 60.45
C ASN A 33 -9.22 31.68 61.32
N GLU A 34 -9.06 32.14 62.56
CA GLU A 34 -10.15 32.22 63.55
C GLU A 34 -11.18 33.34 63.27
N GLU A 35 -10.85 34.31 62.40
CA GLU A 35 -11.68 35.51 62.16
C GLU A 35 -12.65 35.40 60.97
N VAL A 36 -12.63 34.28 60.23
CA VAL A 36 -13.45 34.13 59.01
C VAL A 36 -14.90 33.77 59.38
N GLN A 37 -15.87 34.48 58.80
CA GLN A 37 -17.28 34.22 59.03
C GLN A 37 -17.74 32.93 58.36
N GLU A 38 -18.76 32.31 58.92
CA GLU A 38 -19.29 31.03 58.41
C GLU A 38 -19.94 31.19 57.03
N GLU A 39 -20.55 32.34 56.75
CA GLU A 39 -21.09 32.64 55.42
C GLU A 39 -20.00 32.68 54.34
N ASP A 40 -18.84 33.27 54.62
CA ASP A 40 -17.72 33.37 53.67
C ASP A 40 -17.15 31.98 53.34
N ILE A 41 -17.02 31.11 54.34
CA ILE A 41 -16.54 29.72 54.16
C ILE A 41 -17.50 28.93 53.28
N GLN A 42 -18.81 29.08 53.50
CA GLN A 42 -19.85 28.45 52.69
C GLN A 42 -19.79 28.95 51.25
N GLU A 43 -19.62 30.25 51.04
CA GLU A 43 -19.53 30.84 49.70
C GLU A 43 -18.30 30.32 48.94
N TRP A 44 -17.13 30.27 49.59
CA TRP A 44 -15.92 29.71 48.98
C TRP A 44 -16.09 28.24 48.62
N TYR A 45 -16.66 27.43 49.51
CA TYR A 45 -16.88 26.01 49.22
C TYR A 45 -17.85 25.82 48.05
N ASN A 46 -18.91 26.64 47.97
CA ASN A 46 -19.83 26.63 46.85
C ASN A 46 -19.13 27.04 45.53
N MET A 47 -18.21 28.02 45.58
CA MET A 47 -17.38 28.37 44.43
C MET A 47 -16.49 27.19 43.99
N PHE A 48 -15.83 26.51 44.92
CA PHE A 48 -15.04 25.32 44.61
C PHE A 48 -15.90 24.21 44.01
N GLN A 49 -17.10 23.98 44.54
CA GLN A 49 -18.03 22.97 44.01
C GLN A 49 -18.50 23.30 42.59
N SER A 50 -18.79 24.57 42.32
CA SER A 50 -19.16 25.04 40.98
C SER A 50 -17.99 24.89 40.00
N ASN A 51 -16.78 25.26 40.42
CA ASN A 51 -15.57 25.16 39.61
C ASN A 51 -15.21 23.70 39.30
N ASP A 52 -15.24 22.82 40.31
CA ASP A 52 -15.03 21.38 40.14
C ASP A 52 -16.07 20.79 39.16
N GLY A 53 -17.33 21.20 39.27
CA GLY A 53 -18.40 20.78 38.37
C GLY A 53 -18.24 21.27 36.93
N MET A 54 -17.68 22.46 36.71
CA MET A 54 -17.32 22.93 35.37
C MET A 54 -16.10 22.19 34.82
N LEU A 55 -15.07 22.01 35.64
CA LEU A 55 -13.84 21.33 35.25
C LEU A 55 -14.15 19.91 34.81
N LEU A 56 -14.94 19.18 35.58
CA LEU A 56 -15.36 17.81 35.22
C LEU A 56 -16.10 17.77 33.88
N ARG A 57 -17.05 18.68 33.64
CA ARG A 57 -17.78 18.75 32.37
C ARG A 57 -16.88 19.06 31.19
N ASN A 58 -15.98 20.03 31.35
CA ASN A 58 -15.04 20.42 30.30
C ASN A 58 -14.09 19.27 29.98
N THR A 59 -13.52 18.64 31.00
CA THR A 59 -12.60 17.53 30.79
C THR A 59 -13.30 16.31 30.20
N SER A 60 -14.50 15.95 30.65
CA SER A 60 -15.30 14.88 30.02
C SER A 60 -15.61 15.19 28.56
N SER A 61 -15.96 16.43 28.22
CA SER A 61 -16.22 16.84 26.84
C SER A 61 -14.97 16.72 25.97
N THR A 62 -13.84 17.28 26.43
CA THR A 62 -12.55 17.19 25.74
C THR A 62 -12.12 15.74 25.56
N MET A 63 -12.29 14.92 26.60
CA MET A 63 -11.92 13.51 26.55
C MET A 63 -12.77 12.72 25.53
N ASN A 64 -14.07 12.98 25.49
CA ASN A 64 -14.97 12.39 24.51
C ASN A 64 -14.56 12.73 23.07
N THR A 65 -14.22 13.98 22.82
CA THR A 65 -13.72 14.41 21.50
C THR A 65 -12.41 13.70 21.17
N LEU A 66 -11.45 13.70 22.11
CA LEU A 66 -10.15 13.08 21.90
C LEU A 66 -10.26 11.57 21.61
N MET A 67 -11.14 10.85 22.31
CA MET A 67 -11.35 9.43 22.04
C MET A 67 -11.98 9.18 20.67
N ARG A 68 -12.94 9.99 20.24
CA ARG A 68 -13.49 9.89 18.87
C ARG A 68 -12.44 10.17 17.81
N ASP A 69 -11.59 11.16 18.04
CA ASP A 69 -10.52 11.52 17.11
C ASP A 69 -9.49 10.40 16.99
N LEU A 70 -9.11 9.77 18.12
CA LEU A 70 -8.25 8.59 18.14
C LEU A 70 -8.89 7.40 17.43
N GLU A 71 -10.14 7.06 17.73
CA GLU A 71 -10.84 5.95 17.07
C GLU A 71 -10.93 6.18 15.56
N SER A 72 -11.19 7.41 15.12
CA SER A 72 -11.21 7.79 13.70
C SER A 72 -9.83 7.63 13.06
N ALA A 73 -8.77 8.10 13.72
CA ALA A 73 -7.39 7.96 13.25
C ALA A 73 -7.00 6.48 13.12
N ASP A 74 -7.22 5.68 14.16
CA ASP A 74 -6.92 4.25 14.18
C ASP A 74 -7.67 3.50 13.05
N ILE A 75 -8.95 3.84 12.83
CA ILE A 75 -9.73 3.27 11.72
C ILE A 75 -9.15 3.64 10.36
N ASN A 76 -8.70 4.88 10.19
CA ASN A 76 -8.13 5.34 8.92
C ASN A 76 -6.76 4.70 8.67
N ASP A 77 -5.91 4.60 9.69
CA ASP A 77 -4.63 3.90 9.61
C ASP A 77 -4.84 2.43 9.25
N LEU A 78 -5.84 1.78 9.84
CA LEU A 78 -6.17 0.39 9.55
C LEU A 78 -6.70 0.20 8.12
N LYS A 79 -7.50 1.16 7.62
CA LYS A 79 -7.94 1.19 6.21
C LYS A 79 -6.78 1.41 5.26
N GLU A 80 -5.87 2.32 5.56
CA GLU A 80 -4.70 2.60 4.73
C GLU A 80 -3.77 1.37 4.69
N PHE A 81 -3.56 0.72 5.83
CA PHE A 81 -2.80 -0.52 5.91
C PHE A 81 -3.44 -1.62 5.04
N GLN A 82 -4.76 -1.82 5.15
CA GLN A 82 -5.47 -2.79 4.31
C GLN A 82 -5.48 -2.42 2.82
N ALA A 83 -5.53 -1.13 2.49
CA ALA A 83 -5.47 -0.67 1.10
C ALA A 83 -4.08 -0.87 0.50
N LYS A 84 -3.03 -0.77 1.31
CA LYS A 84 -1.65 -1.01 0.87
C LYS A 84 -1.38 -2.49 0.56
N ASP A 85 -1.98 -3.40 1.33
CA ASP A 85 -1.81 -4.85 1.13
C ASP A 85 -2.75 -5.42 0.05
N ASN A 86 -3.73 -4.64 -0.41
CA ASN A 86 -4.67 -5.04 -1.47
C ASN A 86 -4.34 -4.31 -2.78
N PHE A 87 -4.05 -5.07 -3.84
CA PHE A 87 -3.97 -4.49 -5.17
C PHE A 87 -5.34 -3.95 -5.60
N SER A 88 -5.37 -2.70 -6.07
CA SER A 88 -6.56 -2.17 -6.72
C SER A 88 -6.89 -3.00 -7.96
N LEU A 89 -8.18 -3.26 -8.20
CA LEU A 89 -8.63 -3.90 -9.43
C LEU A 89 -8.14 -3.13 -10.67
N ASP A 90 -8.07 -1.80 -10.59
CA ASP A 90 -7.58 -0.95 -11.68
C ASP A 90 -6.09 -1.18 -11.94
N GLU A 91 -5.29 -1.37 -10.89
CA GLU A 91 -3.87 -1.66 -11.00
C GLU A 91 -3.64 -3.06 -11.58
N LEU A 92 -4.44 -4.05 -11.16
CA LEU A 92 -4.41 -5.39 -11.73
C LEU A 92 -4.78 -5.38 -13.22
N VAL A 93 -5.84 -4.64 -13.60
CA VAL A 93 -6.29 -4.52 -14.99
C VAL A 93 -5.23 -3.82 -15.84
N ASN A 94 -4.62 -2.74 -15.36
CA ASN A 94 -3.53 -2.06 -16.05
C ASN A 94 -2.30 -2.98 -16.24
N ASN A 95 -1.94 -3.75 -15.22
CA ASN A 95 -0.87 -4.73 -15.33
C ASN A 95 -1.20 -5.83 -16.34
N LEU A 96 -2.44 -6.32 -16.38
CA LEU A 96 -2.88 -7.29 -17.38
C LEU A 96 -2.82 -6.74 -18.80
N TYR A 97 -3.22 -5.48 -19.02
CA TYR A 97 -3.04 -4.84 -20.32
C TYR A 97 -1.56 -4.72 -20.71
N SER A 98 -0.68 -4.36 -19.77
CA SER A 98 0.76 -4.32 -20.02
C SER A 98 1.35 -5.69 -20.33
N VAL A 99 0.85 -6.76 -19.71
CA VAL A 99 1.27 -8.13 -20.05
C VAL A 99 0.78 -8.48 -21.47
N GLY A 100 -0.45 -8.11 -21.82
CA GLY A 100 -1.00 -8.29 -23.16
C GLY A 100 -0.14 -7.64 -24.24
N THR A 101 0.25 -6.38 -24.06
CA THR A 101 1.09 -5.66 -25.04
C THR A 101 2.48 -6.28 -25.20
N VAL A 102 3.08 -6.77 -24.12
CA VAL A 102 4.37 -7.50 -24.18
C VAL A 102 4.21 -8.81 -24.95
N LEU A 103 3.15 -9.58 -24.68
CA LEU A 103 2.87 -10.83 -25.38
C LEU A 103 2.61 -10.59 -26.88
N ASP A 104 1.81 -9.59 -27.23
CA ASP A 104 1.56 -9.21 -28.62
C ASP A 104 2.85 -8.80 -29.34
N THR A 105 3.73 -8.08 -28.65
CA THR A 105 5.04 -7.69 -29.20
C THR A 105 5.91 -8.92 -29.47
N GLN A 106 5.99 -9.86 -28.53
CA GLN A 106 6.73 -11.10 -28.71
C GLN A 106 6.14 -11.96 -29.84
N LEU A 107 4.82 -12.07 -29.91
CA LEU A 107 4.14 -12.84 -30.96
C LEU A 107 4.38 -12.24 -32.34
N SER A 108 4.35 -10.91 -32.44
CA SER A 108 4.71 -10.20 -33.68
C SER A 108 6.16 -10.47 -34.10
N GLN A 109 7.11 -10.45 -33.17
CA GLN A 109 8.51 -10.78 -33.45
C GLN A 109 8.69 -12.22 -33.91
N VAL A 110 7.97 -13.17 -33.30
CA VAL A 110 7.97 -14.58 -33.71
C VAL A 110 7.40 -14.71 -35.12
N ASN A 111 6.28 -14.05 -35.43
CA ASN A 111 5.68 -14.07 -36.77
C ASN A 111 6.65 -13.53 -37.82
N VAL A 112 7.30 -12.39 -37.57
CA VAL A 112 8.33 -11.84 -38.47
C VAL A 112 9.48 -12.83 -38.69
N SER A 113 9.88 -13.55 -37.64
CA SER A 113 10.93 -14.57 -37.74
C SER A 113 10.48 -15.76 -38.59
N ILE A 114 9.24 -16.23 -38.43
CA ILE A 114 8.65 -17.30 -39.24
C ILE A 114 8.56 -16.90 -40.71
N GLU A 115 8.10 -15.69 -41.00
CA GLU A 115 8.03 -15.17 -42.38
C GLU A 115 9.42 -15.15 -43.02
N LYS A 116 10.43 -14.68 -42.28
CA LYS A 116 11.82 -14.65 -42.76
C LYS A 116 12.35 -16.06 -43.07
N GLU A 117 12.13 -17.03 -42.19
CA GLU A 117 12.52 -18.43 -42.41
C GLU A 117 11.74 -19.06 -43.58
N THR A 118 10.45 -18.74 -43.72
CA THR A 118 9.62 -19.23 -44.83
C THR A 118 10.14 -18.73 -46.17
N VAL A 119 10.52 -17.45 -46.26
CA VAL A 119 11.15 -16.88 -47.46
C VAL A 119 12.51 -17.53 -47.73
N ALA A 120 13.32 -17.75 -46.69
CA ALA A 120 14.61 -18.43 -46.84
C ALA A 120 14.45 -19.86 -47.37
N LEU A 121 13.47 -20.61 -46.88
CA LEU A 121 13.12 -21.94 -47.36
C LEU A 121 12.64 -21.93 -48.81
N ALA A 122 11.76 -21.00 -49.18
CA ALA A 122 11.29 -20.88 -50.56
C ALA A 122 12.42 -20.56 -51.55
N LEU A 123 13.34 -19.67 -51.16
CA LEU A 123 14.55 -19.38 -51.94
C LEU A 123 15.45 -20.61 -52.08
N PHE A 124 15.63 -21.36 -50.99
CA PHE A 124 16.39 -22.60 -51.00
C PHE A 124 15.76 -23.64 -51.93
N GLU A 125 14.45 -23.87 -51.85
CA GLU A 125 13.72 -24.78 -52.72
C GLU A 125 13.88 -24.39 -54.20
N GLN A 126 13.81 -23.10 -54.52
CA GLN A 126 14.04 -22.59 -55.87
C GLN A 126 15.48 -22.82 -56.35
N GLU A 127 16.48 -22.60 -55.50
CA GLU A 127 17.89 -22.81 -55.84
C GLU A 127 18.20 -24.30 -56.03
N VAL A 128 17.62 -25.18 -55.22
CA VAL A 128 17.72 -26.65 -55.42
C VAL A 128 17.04 -27.06 -56.73
N ALA A 129 15.82 -26.58 -57.00
CA ALA A 129 15.09 -26.89 -58.23
C ALA A 129 15.90 -26.48 -59.48
N THR A 130 16.46 -25.27 -59.50
CA THR A 130 17.30 -24.79 -60.61
C THR A 130 18.58 -25.61 -60.75
N CYS A 131 19.24 -26.02 -59.66
CA CYS A 131 20.39 -26.93 -59.69
C CYS A 131 20.05 -28.33 -60.22
N THR A 132 18.81 -28.80 -60.02
CA THR A 132 18.33 -30.08 -60.57
C THR A 132 17.89 -30.00 -62.03
N GLU A 133 17.36 -28.86 -62.47
CA GLU A 133 16.91 -28.64 -63.85
C GLU A 133 18.05 -28.30 -64.82
N THR A 134 19.09 -27.59 -64.37
CA THR A 134 20.16 -27.10 -65.26
C THR A 134 21.22 -28.14 -65.66
N ARG A 135 21.28 -29.33 -65.05
CA ARG A 135 22.29 -30.34 -65.42
C ARG A 135 21.82 -31.78 -65.25
N GLY A 136 21.51 -32.42 -66.38
CA GLY A 136 21.67 -33.87 -66.49
C GLY A 136 23.11 -34.27 -66.17
N ASN A 137 23.26 -35.08 -65.12
CA ASN A 137 24.46 -35.82 -64.68
C ASN A 137 25.72 -35.04 -64.26
N GLY A 138 26.04 -35.13 -62.96
CA GLY A 138 27.42 -35.34 -62.49
C GLY A 138 28.15 -34.19 -61.79
N SER A 139 27.94 -32.92 -62.18
CA SER A 139 28.67 -31.78 -61.58
C SER A 139 27.96 -31.10 -60.39
N SER A 140 26.72 -31.49 -60.08
CA SER A 140 25.81 -30.76 -59.18
C SER A 140 26.04 -30.99 -57.67
N ILE A 141 26.58 -32.15 -57.26
CA ILE A 141 26.69 -32.49 -55.82
C ILE A 141 27.68 -31.60 -55.05
N LYS A 142 28.79 -31.17 -55.68
CA LYS A 142 29.76 -30.28 -55.02
C LYS A 142 29.23 -28.85 -54.88
N GLU A 143 28.49 -28.37 -55.87
CA GLU A 143 27.83 -27.06 -55.80
C GLU A 143 26.71 -27.10 -54.75
N LEU A 144 25.91 -28.17 -54.69
CA LEU A 144 24.88 -28.39 -53.68
C LEU A 144 25.47 -28.47 -52.25
N LEU A 145 26.56 -29.21 -52.06
CA LEU A 145 27.26 -29.29 -50.77
C LEU A 145 27.85 -27.94 -50.35
N TYR A 146 28.31 -27.14 -51.32
CA TYR A 146 28.83 -25.80 -51.06
C TYR A 146 27.71 -24.83 -50.65
N THR A 147 26.55 -24.87 -51.31
CA THR A 147 25.38 -24.09 -50.90
C THR A 147 24.83 -24.54 -49.54
N LEU A 148 24.74 -25.85 -49.29
CA LEU A 148 24.33 -26.38 -47.98
C LEU A 148 25.25 -25.90 -46.85
N ASN A 149 26.57 -25.97 -47.03
CA ASN A 149 27.54 -25.51 -46.02
C ASN A 149 27.48 -23.98 -45.81
N LYS A 150 27.24 -23.22 -46.86
CA LYS A 150 27.03 -21.77 -46.75
C LYS A 150 25.77 -21.44 -45.95
N TYR A 151 24.68 -22.15 -46.18
CA TYR A 151 23.43 -21.95 -45.46
C TYR A 151 23.53 -22.39 -43.99
N GLU A 152 24.16 -23.52 -43.70
CA GLU A 152 24.46 -23.98 -42.33
C GLU A 152 25.14 -22.88 -41.51
N LYS A 153 26.21 -22.27 -42.05
CA LYS A 153 26.91 -21.16 -41.38
C LYS A 153 26.07 -19.91 -41.20
N THR A 154 25.14 -19.66 -42.12
CA THR A 154 24.26 -18.48 -42.05
C THR A 154 23.20 -18.68 -40.97
N VAL A 155 22.64 -19.89 -40.86
CA VAL A 155 21.71 -20.28 -39.79
C VAL A 155 22.40 -20.23 -38.43
N GLU A 156 23.62 -20.76 -38.31
CA GLU A 156 24.41 -20.69 -37.07
C GLU A 156 24.67 -19.24 -36.62
N ALA A 157 25.01 -18.34 -37.56
CA ALA A 157 25.25 -16.93 -37.26
C ALA A 157 23.97 -16.19 -36.80
N ILE A 158 22.82 -16.53 -37.37
CA ILE A 158 21.52 -15.96 -36.95
C ILE A 158 21.13 -16.49 -35.57
N THR A 159 21.34 -17.79 -35.32
CA THR A 159 21.05 -18.43 -34.03
C THR A 159 21.93 -17.89 -32.90
N ALA A 160 23.18 -17.53 -33.19
CA ALA A 160 24.10 -16.92 -32.23
C ALA A 160 23.74 -15.45 -31.87
N ASN A 161 23.18 -14.69 -32.82
CA ASN A 161 22.75 -13.31 -32.57
C ASN A 161 21.43 -13.21 -31.79
N ASN A 162 20.58 -14.24 -31.83
CA ASN A 162 19.33 -14.31 -31.06
C ASN A 162 19.50 -14.79 -29.60
N LYS A 163 20.74 -15.10 -29.17
CA LYS A 163 21.08 -15.51 -27.79
C LYS A 163 21.72 -14.39 -26.93
N LYS A 164 21.82 -13.17 -27.45
CA LYS A 164 22.24 -11.95 -26.73
C LYS A 164 21.05 -11.06 -26.46
#